data_AF-A0A535T4P2-F1
#
_entry.id   AF-A0A535T4P2-F1
#
_cell.length_a   1.000
_cell.length_b   1.000
_cell.length_c   1.000
_cell.angle_alpha   90.00
_cell.angle_beta   90.00
_cell.angle_gamma   90.00
#
_symmetry.space_group_name_H-M   'P 1'
#
loop_
_entity.id
_entity.type
_entity.pdbx_description
1 polymer ?
#
loop_
_entity_poly.entity_id
_entity_poly.type
_entity_poly.pdbx_seq_one_letter_code
_entity_poly.pdbx_strand_id
1 'polypeptide(L)' 'MDRGAIVQEGDRWVATERVATIEIPDTIHGLLLARIDKLPRDSKRTLRVASVIGRQFGVTILERLLDTKTS' A
#
# COMPACT_ATOMS: atom_id res chain seq x y z
N MET A 1 10.65 -11.84 -13.46
CA MET A 1 10.14 -13.22 -13.66
C MET A 1 9.55 -13.67 -12.34
N ASP A 2 8.22 -13.69 -12.22
CA ASP A 2 7.51 -14.17 -11.02
C ASP A 2 7.74 -15.68 -10.86
N ARG A 3 8.62 -16.06 -9.94
CA ARG A 3 9.06 -17.46 -9.71
C ARG A 3 8.01 -18.32 -8.96
N GLY A 4 6.72 -18.16 -9.26
CA GLY A 4 5.63 -18.91 -8.61
C GLY A 4 5.34 -18.49 -7.16
N ALA A 5 5.69 -17.25 -6.81
CA ALA A 5 5.42 -16.68 -5.48
C ALA A 5 3.92 -16.53 -5.20
N ILE A 6 3.17 -16.14 -6.24
CA ILE A 6 1.75 -15.90 -6.18
C ILE A 6 1.10 -16.84 -7.19
N VAL A 7 0.14 -17.65 -6.73
CA VAL A 7 -0.64 -18.55 -7.57
C VAL A 7 -2.07 -18.05 -7.64
N GLN A 8 -2.71 -18.21 -8.79
CA GLN A 8 -4.11 -17.87 -8.97
C GLN A 8 -4.95 -19.10 -8.61
N GLU A 9 -5.68 -19.03 -7.50
CA GLU A 9 -6.70 -20.02 -7.13
C GLU A 9 -8.08 -19.46 -7.48
N GLY A 10 -8.57 -19.83 -8.67
CA GLY A 10 -9.83 -19.30 -9.21
C GLY A 10 -9.73 -17.80 -9.49
N ASP A 11 -10.50 -16.99 -8.75
CA ASP A 11 -10.51 -15.52 -8.88
C ASP A 11 -9.67 -14.80 -7.82
N ARG A 12 -8.86 -15.54 -7.05
CA ARG A 12 -8.02 -14.98 -5.99
C ARG A 12 -6.54 -15.29 -6.22
N TRP A 13 -5.73 -14.27 -6.00
CA TRP A 13 -4.28 -14.38 -5.98
C TRP A 13 -3.82 -14.76 -4.57
N VAL A 14 -3.26 -15.95 -4.42
CA VAL A 14 -2.83 -16.53 -3.14
C VAL A 14 -1.30 -16.56 -3.08
N ALA A 15 -0.74 -15.98 -2.02
CA ALA A 15 0.67 -16.08 -1.68
C ALA A 15 1.00 -17.51 -1.26
N THR A 16 1.94 -18.15 -1.94
CA THR A 16 2.40 -19.51 -1.56
C THR A 16 3.33 -19.44 -0.35
N GLU A 17 3.57 -20.58 0.34
CA GLU A 17 4.57 -20.67 1.42
C GLU A 17 5.98 -20.23 0.99
N ARG A 18 6.25 -20.22 -0.33
CA ARG A 18 7.50 -19.66 -0.88
C ARG A 18 7.61 -18.14 -0.76
N VAL A 19 6.53 -17.40 -0.54
CA VAL A 19 6.55 -15.94 -0.30
C VAL A 19 7.33 -15.59 0.96
N ALA A 20 7.32 -16.47 1.98
CA ALA A 20 8.12 -16.27 3.20
C ALA A 20 9.63 -16.43 2.95
N THR A 21 10.01 -17.16 1.90
CA THR A 21 11.41 -17.44 1.52
C THR A 21 11.89 -16.65 0.30
N ILE A 22 11.01 -15.93 -0.37
CA ILE A 22 11.36 -15.06 -1.49
C ILE A 22 11.78 -13.73 -0.90
N GLU A 23 13.06 -13.40 -1.08
CA GLU A 23 13.52 -12.01 -1.03
C GLU A 23 12.61 -11.20 -1.94
N ILE A 24 11.76 -10.35 -1.34
CA ILE A 24 10.90 -9.44 -2.08
C ILE A 24 11.83 -8.70 -3.04
N PRO A 25 11.68 -8.86 -4.37
CA PRO A 25 12.58 -8.22 -5.30
C PRO A 25 12.51 -6.70 -5.06
N ASP A 26 13.65 -6.01 -5.03
CA ASP A 26 13.73 -4.56 -4.84
C ASP A 26 12.81 -3.78 -5.81
N THR A 27 12.37 -4.44 -6.89
CA THR A 27 11.44 -3.96 -7.90
C THR A 27 9.99 -3.78 -7.42
N ILE A 28 9.53 -4.46 -6.36
CA ILE A 28 8.18 -4.24 -5.80
C ILE A 28 8.10 -2.91 -5.06
N HIS A 29 9.14 -2.59 -4.28
CA HIS A 29 9.24 -1.29 -3.60
C HIS A 29 9.27 -0.16 -4.63
N GLY A 30 10.07 -0.31 -5.69
CA GLY A 30 10.12 0.64 -6.81
C GLY A 30 8.78 0.80 -7.53
N LEU A 31 8.06 -0.30 -7.78
CA LEU A 31 6.73 -0.25 -8.41
C LEU A 31 5.69 0.46 -7.53
N LEU A 32 5.69 0.18 -6.23
CA LEU A 32 4.80 0.82 -5.26
C LEU A 32 5.06 2.32 -5.19
N LEU A 33 6.33 2.72 -5.08
CA LEU A 33 6.72 4.14 -5.12
C LEU A 33 6.28 4.81 -6.42
N ALA A 34 6.49 4.17 -7.58
CA ALA A 34 6.07 4.71 -8.87
C ALA A 34 4.55 4.89 -8.99
N ARG A 35 3.74 4.03 -8.36
CA ARG A 35 2.28 4.19 -8.28
C ARG A 35 1.89 5.31 -7.32
N ILE A 36 2.52 5.38 -6.14
CA ILE A 36 2.31 6.44 -5.17
C ILE A 36 2.65 7.81 -5.80
N ASP A 37 3.71 7.89 -6.58
CA ASP A 37 4.15 9.11 -7.24
C ASP A 37 3.17 9.64 -8.29
N LYS A 38 2.37 8.76 -8.89
CA LYS A 38 1.32 9.13 -9.86
C LYS A 38 0.01 9.56 -9.19
N LEU A 39 -0.12 9.43 -7.87
CA LEU A 39 -1.34 9.83 -7.18
C LEU A 39 -1.55 11.35 -7.26
N PRO A 40 -2.81 11.82 -7.39
CA PRO A 40 -3.17 13.22 -7.25
C PRO A 40 -2.67 13.80 -5.92
N ARG A 41 -2.45 15.11 -5.87
CA ARG A 41 -1.92 15.80 -4.68
C ARG A 41 -2.72 15.51 -3.41
N ASP A 42 -4.05 15.51 -3.52
CA ASP A 42 -4.94 15.27 -2.38
C ASP A 42 -4.83 13.83 -1.89
N SER A 43 -4.73 12.86 -2.81
CA SER A 43 -4.53 11.45 -2.46
C SER A 43 -3.16 11.21 -1.80
N LYS A 44 -2.09 11.89 -2.25
CA LYS A 44 -0.78 11.86 -1.57
C LYS A 44 -0.84 12.47 -0.17
N ARG A 45 -1.61 13.56 0.01
CA ARG A 45 -1.84 14.19 1.31
C ARG A 45 -2.55 13.22 2.25
N THR A 46 -3.62 12.58 1.79
CA THR A 46 -4.36 11.55 2.54
C THR A 46 -3.47 10.39 2.95
N LEU A 47 -2.67 9.85 2.03
CA LEU A 47 -1.75 8.73 2.32
C LEU A 47 -0.73 9.09 3.40
N ARG A 48 -0.20 10.32 3.39
CA ARG A 48 0.77 10.81 4.39
C ARG A 48 0.14 11.00 5.77
N VAL A 49 -1.11 11.45 5.83
CA VAL A 49 -1.82 11.57 7.11
C VAL A 49 -2.12 10.18 7.67
N ALA A 50 -2.62 9.28 6.83
CA ALA A 50 -2.86 7.87 7.17
C ALA A 50 -1.60 7.17 7.70
N SER A 51 -0.44 7.39 7.08
CA SER A 51 0.81 6.72 7.47
C SER A 51 1.27 7.06 8.89
N VAL A 52 0.87 8.22 9.43
CA VAL A 52 1.18 8.63 10.81
C VAL A 52 0.24 7.97 11.81
N ILE A 53 -1.00 7.66 11.42
CA ILE A 53 -1.97 6.98 12.29
C ILE A 53 -1.57 5.52 12.51
N GLY A 54 -1.13 4.83 11.46
CA GLY A 54 -0.69 3.44 11.50
C GLY A 54 -1.33 2.56 10.41
N ARG A 55 -1.13 1.24 10.50
CA ARG A 55 -1.59 0.29 9.46
C ARG A 55 -3.11 0.10 9.42
N GLN A 56 -3.79 0.31 10.54
CA GLN A 56 -5.25 0.19 10.66
C GLN A 56 -5.80 1.37 11.45
N PHE A 57 -6.83 2.01 10.94
CA PHE A 57 -7.48 3.15 11.58
C PHE A 57 -8.91 3.29 11.06
N GLY A 58 -9.78 3.93 11.85
CA GLY A 58 -11.14 4.26 11.43
C GLY A 58 -11.16 5.45 10.47
N VAL A 59 -12.08 5.43 9.50
CA VAL A 59 -12.20 6.51 8.50
C VAL A 59 -12.47 7.87 9.14
N THR A 60 -13.25 7.91 10.22
CA THR A 60 -13.59 9.14 10.96
C THR A 60 -12.36 9.82 11.58
N ILE A 61 -11.33 9.05 11.96
CA ILE A 61 -10.07 9.61 12.49
C ILE A 61 -9.28 10.26 11.34
N LEU A 62 -9.24 9.59 10.17
CA LEU A 62 -8.58 10.13 8.99
C LEU A 62 -9.22 11.45 8.53
N GLU A 63 -10.54 11.50 8.46
CA GLU A 63 -11.31 12.70 8.09
C GLU A 63 -10.97 13.89 9.01
N ARG A 64 -11.04 13.68 10.34
CA ARG A 64 -10.69 14.72 11.32
C ARG A 64 -9.28 15.26 11.14
N LEU A 65 -8.30 14.39 10.86
CA LEU A 65 -6.92 14.83 10.66
C LEU A 65 -6.71 15.56 9.32
N LEU A 66 -7.49 15.25 8.29
CA LEU A 66 -7.44 15.98 7.03
C LEU A 66 -8.00 17.40 7.15
N ASP A 67 -9.00 17.58 8.01
CA ASP A 67 -9.62 18.88 8.30
C ASP A 67 -8.72 19.77 9.17
N THR A 68 -8.03 19.20 10.16
CA THR A 68 -7.16 19.95 11.10
C THR A 68 -5.95 20.63 10.43
N LYS A 69 -5.56 20.23 9.22
CA LYS A 69 -4.43 20.82 8.47
C LYS A 69 -4.82 21.98 7.54
N THR A 70 -6.05 22.48 7.62
CA THR A 70 -6.55 23.60 6.81
C THR A 70 -6.68 24.90 7.63
N SER A 71 -6.09 24.96 8.83
CA SER A 71 -6.04 26.18 9.65
C SER A 71 -4.64 26.72 9.83
#